data_AF-L8H0Z2-F1
#
_entry.id   AF-L8H0Z2-F1
#
_cell.length_a   1.000
_cell.length_b   1.000
_cell.length_c   1.000
_cell.angle_alpha   90.00
_cell.angle_beta   90.00
_cell.angle_gamma   90.00
#
_symmetry.space_group_name_H-M   'P 1'
#
loop_
_entity.id
_entity.type
_entity.pdbx_description
1 polymer ?
#
loop_
_entity_poly.entity_id
_entity_poly.type
_entity_poly.pdbx_seq_one_letter_code
_entity_poly.pdbx_strand_id
1 'polypeptide(L)'
;MAARKDEDEDEDDDQLNPENFQKMVSWLGRHDPPEAEESEDETHNTVGNVPMHWYADYPHIGYDVEGKKIMKKQGPVKDEMDRFLDRTDDPNYWRTIYDEKNDREIVLTKQDLEIIRKIKAGKSPSAGYDPYPELFEKDDKPSIFAVTNKPAPKSQFIPSKWEAKRVAYLVRAIKKGWINPKNQPKEKPQFYDIWSNDASEHKKNPHAPH
;
A
#
# COMPACT_ATOMS: atom_id res chain seq x y z
N MET A 1 41.22 -27.18 -9.24
CA MET A 1 40.40 -28.32 -9.72
C MET A 1 39.91 -29.08 -8.49
N ALA A 2 38.64 -28.94 -8.15
CA ALA A 2 37.85 -29.91 -7.41
C ALA A 2 36.38 -29.55 -7.69
N ALA A 3 35.63 -30.57 -8.12
CA ALA A 3 34.43 -30.44 -8.92
C ALA A 3 33.20 -30.00 -8.11
N ARG A 4 32.33 -29.22 -8.78
CA ARG A 4 30.92 -29.06 -8.42
C ARG A 4 30.22 -30.40 -8.62
N LYS A 5 29.34 -30.76 -7.69
CA LYS A 5 28.30 -31.75 -7.88
C LYS A 5 27.00 -31.07 -7.45
N ASP A 6 26.34 -30.48 -8.43
CA ASP A 6 24.93 -30.11 -8.38
C ASP A 6 24.15 -31.42 -8.57
N GLU A 7 23.14 -31.69 -7.76
CA GLU A 7 22.00 -32.62 -7.97
C GLU A 7 21.40 -32.94 -6.58
N ASP A 8 20.44 -32.14 -6.14
CA ASP A 8 19.38 -32.60 -5.25
C ASP A 8 18.08 -32.41 -6.04
N GLU A 9 17.59 -33.51 -6.59
CA GLU A 9 16.25 -33.64 -7.18
C GLU A 9 15.24 -33.71 -6.03
N ASP A 10 14.28 -32.78 -6.01
CA ASP A 10 13.11 -32.85 -5.14
C ASP A 10 12.19 -33.99 -5.63
N GLU A 11 12.36 -35.19 -5.09
CA GLU A 11 11.35 -36.26 -5.20
C GLU A 11 10.29 -36.07 -4.10
N ASP A 12 9.14 -35.54 -4.51
CA ASP A 12 7.93 -35.47 -3.69
C ASP A 12 7.40 -36.88 -3.40
N ASP A 13 7.74 -37.41 -2.22
CA ASP A 13 7.18 -38.67 -1.70
C ASP A 13 5.72 -38.46 -1.22
N ASP A 14 4.77 -38.64 -2.13
CA ASP A 14 3.30 -38.66 -1.94
C ASP A 14 2.80 -39.88 -1.12
N GLN A 15 3.44 -40.20 0.01
CA GLN A 15 3.04 -41.34 0.84
C GLN A 15 2.10 -40.90 1.99
N LEU A 16 0.87 -41.45 1.98
CA LEU A 16 -0.17 -41.24 2.98
C LEU A 16 0.17 -41.92 4.32
N ASN A 17 0.92 -41.22 5.17
CA ASN A 17 1.14 -41.54 6.58
C ASN A 17 0.08 -40.85 7.47
N PRO A 18 -0.41 -41.42 8.59
CA PRO A 18 -1.29 -40.75 9.56
C PRO A 18 -0.82 -39.35 10.00
N GLU A 19 0.50 -39.10 10.09
CA GLU A 19 1.02 -37.76 10.40
C GLU A 19 0.86 -36.76 9.24
N ASN A 20 1.05 -37.23 7.99
CA ASN A 20 0.80 -36.44 6.78
C ASN A 20 -0.70 -36.17 6.59
N PHE A 21 -1.57 -37.12 6.99
CA PHE A 21 -3.02 -36.94 6.97
C PHE A 21 -3.49 -35.85 7.94
N GLN A 22 -2.97 -35.80 9.17
CA GLN A 22 -3.28 -34.71 10.09
C GLN A 22 -2.79 -33.35 9.58
N LYS A 23 -1.60 -33.32 8.98
CA LYS A 23 -1.03 -32.12 8.36
C LYS A 23 -1.89 -31.64 7.18
N MET A 24 -2.33 -32.55 6.33
CA MET A 24 -3.24 -32.31 5.20
C MET A 24 -4.63 -31.84 5.67
N VAL A 25 -5.22 -32.46 6.70
CA VAL A 25 -6.49 -32.02 7.29
C VAL A 25 -6.35 -30.65 7.95
N SER A 26 -5.21 -30.35 8.58
CA SER A 26 -4.95 -29.01 9.13
C SER A 26 -4.74 -27.94 8.04
N TRP A 27 -4.26 -28.35 6.86
CA TRP A 27 -4.10 -27.50 5.68
C TRP A 27 -5.45 -27.27 4.98
N LEU A 28 -6.27 -28.32 4.79
CA LEU A 28 -7.64 -28.22 4.30
C LEU A 28 -8.57 -27.46 5.26
N GLY A 29 -8.38 -27.58 6.58
CA GLY A 29 -9.19 -26.89 7.58
C GLY A 29 -8.79 -25.43 7.84
N ARG A 30 -7.65 -24.96 7.30
CA ARG A 30 -7.25 -23.54 7.33
C ARG A 30 -7.75 -22.74 6.13
N HIS A 31 -8.07 -23.43 5.04
CA HIS A 31 -8.79 -22.83 3.94
C HIS A 31 -10.27 -22.93 4.28
N ASP A 32 -10.81 -21.87 4.88
CA ASP A 32 -12.26 -21.64 4.75
C ASP A 32 -12.60 -21.79 3.26
N PRO A 33 -13.64 -22.56 2.91
CA PRO A 33 -14.11 -22.57 1.53
C PRO A 33 -14.56 -21.13 1.20
N PRO A 34 -14.10 -20.51 0.11
CA PRO A 34 -14.79 -19.37 -0.46
C PRO A 34 -16.08 -19.87 -1.11
N GLU A 35 -17.04 -20.33 -0.31
CA GLU A 35 -18.36 -20.74 -0.78
C GLU A 35 -19.44 -19.94 -0.04
N ALA A 36 -19.42 -18.60 -0.22
CA ALA A 36 -20.57 -17.76 0.10
C ALA A 36 -20.56 -16.38 -0.57
N GLU A 37 -19.65 -16.08 -1.50
CA GLU A 37 -19.78 -14.92 -2.39
C GLU A 37 -19.43 -15.35 -3.82
N GLU A 38 -20.16 -16.34 -4.33
CA GLU A 38 -20.29 -16.48 -5.78
C GLU A 38 -21.14 -15.29 -6.23
N SER A 39 -20.47 -14.24 -6.72
CA SER A 39 -21.12 -13.01 -7.23
C SER A 39 -21.85 -13.25 -8.57
N GLU A 40 -22.30 -14.48 -8.79
CA GLU A 40 -23.29 -14.85 -9.77
C GLU A 40 -24.64 -14.81 -9.05
N ASP A 41 -25.12 -13.59 -8.77
CA ASP A 41 -26.55 -13.40 -8.50
C ASP A 41 -27.30 -14.25 -9.51
N GLU A 42 -28.15 -15.18 -9.07
CA GLU A 42 -28.87 -16.12 -9.93
C GLU A 42 -29.57 -15.35 -11.05
N THR A 43 -28.87 -15.22 -12.19
CA THR A 43 -29.19 -14.17 -13.14
C THR A 43 -30.28 -14.74 -14.00
N HIS A 44 -31.52 -14.43 -13.62
CA HIS A 44 -32.70 -14.96 -14.31
C HIS A 44 -32.64 -14.63 -15.80
N ASN A 45 -32.07 -13.47 -16.15
CA ASN A 45 -31.78 -13.08 -17.51
C ASN A 45 -30.30 -13.28 -17.87
N THR A 46 -30.03 -14.03 -18.95
CA THR A 46 -28.68 -14.27 -19.49
C THR A 46 -28.13 -13.12 -20.34
N VAL A 47 -28.93 -12.08 -20.58
CA VAL A 47 -28.50 -10.90 -21.32
C VAL A 47 -27.42 -10.16 -20.51
N GLY A 48 -26.24 -10.00 -21.12
CA GLY A 48 -25.10 -9.28 -20.53
C GLY A 48 -25.27 -7.75 -20.52
N ASN A 49 -24.17 -7.01 -20.68
CA ASN A 49 -24.20 -5.54 -20.76
C ASN A 49 -24.68 -5.05 -22.14
N VAL A 50 -25.95 -5.32 -22.48
CA VAL A 50 -26.58 -4.95 -23.74
C VAL A 50 -27.56 -3.80 -23.49
N PRO A 51 -27.62 -2.78 -24.37
CA PRO A 51 -28.60 -1.69 -24.24
C PRO A 51 -30.05 -2.20 -24.26
N MET A 52 -30.82 -1.90 -23.21
CA MET A 52 -32.20 -2.39 -23.05
C MET A 52 -33.19 -1.84 -24.09
N HIS A 53 -32.89 -0.69 -24.71
CA HIS A 53 -33.71 -0.12 -25.78
C HIS A 53 -33.86 -1.04 -27.00
N TRP A 54 -32.95 -1.98 -27.23
CA TRP A 54 -33.10 -2.96 -28.33
C TRP A 54 -34.27 -3.91 -28.14
N TYR A 55 -34.68 -4.12 -26.90
CA TYR A 55 -35.84 -4.93 -26.56
C TYR A 55 -37.13 -4.10 -26.47
N ALA A 56 -37.11 -2.79 -26.75
CA ALA A 56 -38.29 -1.93 -26.62
C ALA A 56 -39.49 -2.43 -27.44
N ASP A 57 -39.26 -2.79 -28.71
CA ASP A 57 -40.30 -3.25 -29.64
C ASP A 57 -40.71 -4.72 -29.45
N TYR A 58 -39.98 -5.48 -28.63
CA TYR A 58 -40.22 -6.89 -28.39
C TYR A 58 -41.09 -7.12 -27.14
N PRO A 59 -41.91 -8.18 -27.11
CA PRO A 59 -42.71 -8.53 -25.93
C PRO A 59 -41.91 -9.19 -24.80
N HIS A 60 -40.60 -9.40 -24.98
CA HIS A 60 -39.68 -10.04 -24.04
C HIS A 60 -38.38 -9.22 -23.94
N ILE A 61 -37.67 -9.34 -22.82
CA ILE A 61 -36.42 -8.59 -22.54
C ILE A 61 -35.17 -9.47 -22.69
N GLY A 62 -35.35 -10.78 -22.67
CA GLY A 62 -34.24 -11.71 -22.79
C GLY A 62 -34.69 -13.16 -22.74
N TYR A 63 -33.71 -14.02 -22.51
CA TYR A 63 -33.89 -15.46 -22.42
C TYR A 63 -33.25 -15.98 -21.13
N ASP A 64 -33.89 -16.98 -20.56
CA ASP A 64 -33.37 -17.74 -19.44
C ASP A 64 -32.20 -18.65 -19.89
N VAL A 65 -31.47 -19.25 -18.95
CA VAL A 65 -30.38 -20.21 -19.19
C VAL A 65 -30.86 -21.39 -20.04
N GLU A 66 -32.12 -21.79 -19.87
CA GLU A 66 -32.78 -22.84 -20.67
C GLU A 66 -33.27 -22.38 -22.05
N GLY A 67 -33.08 -21.10 -22.42
CA GLY A 67 -33.54 -20.53 -23.69
C GLY A 67 -35.03 -20.19 -23.73
N LYS A 68 -35.70 -20.12 -22.58
CA LYS A 68 -37.11 -19.68 -22.47
C LYS A 68 -37.20 -18.15 -22.50
N LYS A 69 -38.19 -17.60 -23.21
CA LYS A 69 -38.41 -16.15 -23.31
C LYS A 69 -38.88 -15.57 -21.99
N ILE A 70 -38.18 -14.55 -21.49
CA ILE A 70 -38.61 -13.78 -20.31
C ILE A 70 -39.54 -12.68 -20.80
N MET A 71 -40.84 -12.91 -20.64
CA MET A 71 -41.87 -11.92 -21.00
C MET A 71 -41.71 -10.67 -20.14
N LYS A 72 -41.92 -9.51 -20.77
CA LYS A 72 -42.12 -8.26 -20.02
C LYS A 72 -43.29 -8.44 -19.07
N LYS A 73 -43.25 -7.78 -17.92
CA LYS A 73 -44.42 -7.75 -17.04
C LYS A 73 -45.60 -7.22 -17.85
N GLN A 74 -46.71 -7.97 -17.82
CA GLN A 74 -47.92 -7.63 -18.55
C GLN A 74 -48.66 -6.49 -17.84
N GLY A 75 -48.06 -5.31 -17.87
CA GLY A 75 -48.67 -4.04 -17.53
C GLY A 75 -48.31 -3.02 -18.60
N PRO A 76 -49.06 -1.92 -18.73
CA PRO A 76 -48.52 -0.74 -19.40
C PRO A 76 -47.16 -0.44 -18.75
N VAL A 77 -46.14 -0.13 -19.56
CA VAL A 77 -44.90 0.47 -19.06
C VAL A 77 -45.36 1.62 -18.19
N LYS A 78 -45.11 1.58 -16.87
CA LYS A 78 -45.63 2.58 -15.94
C LYS A 78 -45.30 3.95 -16.52
N ASP A 79 -46.33 4.67 -16.93
CA ASP A 79 -46.14 5.97 -17.55
C ASP A 79 -45.51 6.89 -16.50
N GLU A 80 -44.88 7.97 -16.92
CA GLU A 80 -44.32 8.96 -15.98
C GLU A 80 -45.38 9.46 -14.98
N MET A 81 -46.64 9.43 -15.38
CA MET A 81 -47.80 9.76 -14.55
C MET A 81 -48.06 8.70 -13.48
N ASP A 82 -48.01 7.41 -13.83
CA ASP A 82 -48.20 6.31 -12.88
C ASP A 82 -47.07 6.30 -11.85
N ARG A 83 -45.84 6.53 -12.30
CA ARG A 83 -44.68 6.67 -11.40
C ARG A 83 -44.83 7.86 -10.45
N PHE A 84 -45.47 8.93 -10.90
CA PHE A 84 -45.78 10.09 -10.06
C PHE A 84 -46.88 9.81 -9.04
N LEU A 85 -47.89 9.01 -9.41
CA LEU A 85 -48.92 8.55 -8.49
C LEU A 85 -48.33 7.60 -7.44
N ASP A 86 -47.55 6.61 -7.86
CA ASP A 86 -46.84 5.69 -6.95
C ASP A 86 -45.95 6.47 -5.96
N ARG A 87 -45.32 7.56 -6.41
CA ARG A 87 -44.51 8.43 -5.54
C ARG A 87 -45.31 9.07 -4.41
N THR A 88 -46.60 9.30 -4.62
CA THR A 88 -47.48 9.99 -3.68
C THR A 88 -48.26 9.00 -2.82
N ASP A 89 -48.69 7.89 -3.41
CA ASP A 89 -49.60 6.92 -2.78
C ASP A 89 -48.86 5.81 -2.02
N ASP A 90 -47.68 5.37 -2.51
CA ASP A 90 -46.95 4.28 -1.87
C ASP A 90 -45.96 4.78 -0.81
N PRO A 91 -46.15 4.41 0.48
CA PRO A 91 -45.22 4.80 1.55
C PRO A 91 -43.84 4.15 1.43
N ASN A 92 -43.71 3.11 0.60
CA ASN A 92 -42.46 2.40 0.33
C ASN A 92 -41.79 2.83 -0.97
N TYR A 93 -42.38 3.75 -1.76
CA TYR A 93 -41.84 4.16 -3.05
C TYR A 93 -40.36 4.59 -2.99
N TRP A 94 -39.98 5.32 -1.92
CA TRP A 94 -38.60 5.76 -1.70
C TRP A 94 -37.60 4.63 -1.42
N ARG A 95 -38.07 3.40 -1.15
CA ARG A 95 -37.27 2.19 -0.92
C ARG A 95 -37.28 1.24 -2.12
N THR A 96 -38.11 1.50 -3.12
CA THR A 96 -38.28 0.64 -4.28
C THR A 96 -37.29 1.03 -5.37
N ILE A 97 -36.58 0.05 -5.92
CA ILE A 97 -35.65 0.19 -7.04
C ILE A 97 -36.18 -0.63 -8.21
N TYR A 98 -36.13 -0.06 -9.40
CA TYR A 98 -36.47 -0.74 -10.64
C TYR A 98 -35.23 -1.40 -11.24
N ASP A 99 -35.28 -2.71 -11.45
CA ASP A 99 -34.28 -3.50 -12.14
C ASP A 99 -34.64 -3.64 -13.62
N GLU A 100 -33.85 -3.00 -14.48
CA GLU A 100 -34.04 -2.97 -15.94
C GLU A 100 -33.82 -4.33 -16.60
N LYS A 101 -32.94 -5.19 -16.05
CA LYS A 101 -32.57 -6.47 -16.67
C LYS A 101 -33.67 -7.51 -16.53
N ASN A 102 -34.35 -7.51 -15.38
CA ASN A 102 -35.38 -8.48 -15.06
C ASN A 102 -36.80 -7.89 -15.13
N ASP A 103 -36.92 -6.58 -15.39
CA ASP A 103 -38.20 -5.84 -15.37
C ASP A 103 -38.95 -6.06 -14.06
N ARG A 104 -38.23 -5.87 -12.95
CA ARG A 104 -38.73 -6.11 -11.59
C ARG A 104 -38.56 -4.88 -10.71
N GLU A 105 -39.54 -4.68 -9.83
CA GLU A 105 -39.46 -3.68 -8.78
C GLU A 105 -39.08 -4.41 -7.50
N ILE A 106 -37.95 -4.03 -6.92
CA ILE A 106 -37.40 -4.64 -5.71
C ILE A 106 -37.54 -3.62 -4.58
N VAL A 107 -38.23 -4.01 -3.51
CA VAL A 107 -38.37 -3.19 -2.31
C VAL A 107 -37.20 -3.49 -1.37
N LEU A 108 -36.38 -2.49 -1.08
CA LEU A 108 -35.24 -2.66 -0.18
C LEU A 108 -35.68 -2.94 1.26
N THR A 109 -35.06 -3.95 1.87
CA THR A 109 -35.31 -4.33 3.25
C THR A 109 -34.78 -3.26 4.22
N LYS A 110 -35.06 -3.43 5.52
CA LYS A 110 -34.52 -2.50 6.55
C LYS A 110 -33.01 -2.67 6.72
N GLN A 111 -32.50 -3.88 6.56
CA GLN A 111 -31.08 -4.20 6.66
C GLN A 111 -30.29 -3.57 5.51
N ASP A 112 -30.79 -3.69 4.28
CA ASP A 112 -30.14 -3.10 3.10
C ASP A 112 -29.99 -1.58 3.22
N LEU A 113 -31.04 -0.91 3.73
CA LEU A 113 -30.98 0.54 3.95
C LEU A 113 -30.03 0.94 5.07
N GLU A 114 -29.91 0.12 6.12
CA GLU A 114 -28.93 0.34 7.18
C GLU A 114 -27.50 0.23 6.63
N ILE A 115 -27.25 -0.79 5.80
CA ILE A 115 -25.97 -0.99 5.11
C ILE A 115 -25.65 0.21 4.21
N ILE A 116 -26.58 0.63 3.35
CA ILE A 116 -26.40 1.79 2.47
C ILE A 116 -26.11 3.07 3.27
N ARG A 117 -26.82 3.28 4.40
CA ARG A 117 -26.56 4.44 5.29
C ARG A 117 -25.17 4.37 5.92
N LYS A 118 -24.74 3.19 6.38
CA LYS A 118 -23.38 2.98 6.94
C LYS A 118 -22.31 3.28 5.89
N ILE A 119 -22.47 2.76 4.68
CA ILE A 119 -21.54 3.00 3.55
C ILE A 119 -21.48 4.50 3.22
N LYS A 120 -22.62 5.18 3.08
CA LYS A 120 -22.65 6.64 2.84
C LYS A 120 -21.97 7.45 3.95
N ALA A 121 -22.03 6.97 5.19
CA ALA A 121 -21.38 7.59 6.34
C ALA A 121 -19.90 7.20 6.49
N GLY A 122 -19.34 6.35 5.61
CA GLY A 122 -17.98 5.82 5.72
C GLY A 122 -17.78 4.86 6.90
N LYS A 123 -18.86 4.27 7.42
CA LYS A 123 -18.83 3.27 8.50
C LYS A 123 -18.82 1.87 7.93
N SER A 124 -18.29 0.90 8.68
CA SER A 124 -18.30 -0.50 8.27
C SER A 124 -19.73 -1.03 8.11
N PRO A 125 -20.05 -1.74 7.01
CA PRO A 125 -21.36 -2.36 6.79
C PRO A 125 -21.71 -3.46 7.78
N SER A 126 -20.71 -4.23 8.22
CA SER A 126 -20.88 -5.38 9.09
C SER A 126 -21.23 -4.96 10.52
N ALA A 127 -22.17 -5.66 11.14
CA ALA A 127 -22.61 -5.38 12.51
C ALA A 127 -21.55 -5.73 13.57
N GLY A 128 -20.57 -6.57 13.25
CA GLY A 128 -19.54 -7.05 14.17
C GLY A 128 -18.13 -6.51 13.92
N TYR A 129 -17.97 -5.50 13.06
CA TYR A 129 -16.65 -4.96 12.74
C TYR A 129 -16.16 -4.02 13.84
N ASP A 130 -15.05 -4.41 14.48
CA ASP A 130 -14.32 -3.54 15.39
C ASP A 130 -13.35 -2.65 14.58
N PRO A 131 -13.52 -1.31 14.58
CA PRO A 131 -12.59 -0.41 13.90
C PRO A 131 -11.20 -0.37 14.53
N TYR A 132 -11.06 -0.81 15.79
CA TYR A 132 -9.81 -0.81 16.53
C TYR A 132 -9.57 -2.18 17.17
N PRO A 133 -9.33 -3.23 16.35
CA PRO A 133 -9.02 -4.53 16.90
C PRO A 133 -7.76 -4.45 17.75
N GLU A 134 -7.74 -5.19 18.86
CA GLU A 134 -6.53 -5.32 19.67
C GLU A 134 -5.41 -5.90 18.80
N LEU A 135 -4.29 -5.16 18.71
CA LEU A 135 -3.10 -5.61 18.00
C LEU A 135 -2.50 -6.78 18.78
N PHE A 136 -2.79 -8.00 18.33
CA PHE A 136 -2.14 -9.18 18.85
C PHE A 136 -0.81 -9.39 18.13
N GLU A 137 0.29 -9.07 18.81
CA GLU A 137 1.64 -9.39 18.35
C GLU A 137 1.82 -10.91 18.45
N LYS A 138 1.59 -11.61 17.34
CA LYS A 138 1.62 -13.07 17.28
C LYS A 138 3.00 -13.67 17.59
N ASP A 139 4.04 -12.86 17.47
CA ASP A 139 5.44 -13.28 17.44
C ASP A 139 6.32 -12.55 18.47
N ASP A 140 5.86 -12.45 19.72
CA ASP A 140 6.64 -11.90 20.86
C ASP A 140 7.81 -12.80 21.32
N LYS A 141 8.18 -13.82 20.54
CA LYS A 141 9.24 -14.73 20.93
C LYS A 141 10.60 -14.06 20.68
N PRO A 142 11.43 -13.85 21.72
CA PRO A 142 12.73 -13.25 21.51
C PRO A 142 13.59 -14.16 20.63
N SER A 143 14.03 -13.64 19.48
CA SER A 143 14.94 -14.38 18.59
C SER A 143 16.30 -14.50 19.26
N ILE A 144 16.76 -15.74 19.46
CA ILE A 144 18.08 -16.05 20.01
C ILE A 144 19.19 -15.71 18.99
N PHE A 145 18.87 -15.76 17.70
CA PHE A 145 19.80 -15.52 16.61
C PHE A 145 19.60 -14.14 15.98
N ALA A 146 20.67 -13.60 15.39
CA ALA A 146 20.56 -12.45 14.52
C ALA A 146 19.76 -12.82 13.26
N VAL A 147 19.03 -11.84 12.71
CA VAL A 147 18.24 -12.01 11.48
C VAL A 147 19.10 -12.47 10.29
N THR A 148 20.38 -12.07 10.25
CA THR A 148 21.29 -12.45 9.18
C THR A 148 22.61 -12.99 9.72
N ASN A 149 23.08 -14.12 9.17
CA ASN A 149 24.37 -14.72 9.50
C ASN A 149 25.47 -14.30 8.50
N LYS A 150 25.69 -12.99 8.34
CA LYS A 150 26.77 -12.48 7.47
C LYS A 150 28.09 -12.54 8.24
N PRO A 151 29.16 -13.15 7.69
CA PRO A 151 30.44 -13.23 8.38
C PRO A 151 31.04 -11.84 8.56
N ALA A 152 31.63 -11.60 9.73
CA ALA A 152 32.25 -10.32 10.05
C ALA A 152 33.45 -10.02 9.12
N PRO A 153 33.54 -8.81 8.52
CA PRO A 153 34.64 -8.46 7.64
C PRO A 153 35.94 -8.22 8.42
N LYS A 154 37.08 -8.57 7.81
CA LYS A 154 38.41 -8.46 8.43
C LYS A 154 38.78 -7.04 8.89
N SER A 155 38.16 -6.01 8.30
CA SER A 155 38.38 -4.60 8.69
C SER A 155 37.85 -4.25 10.08
N GLN A 156 36.95 -5.04 10.67
CA GLN A 156 36.51 -4.84 12.05
C GLN A 156 37.56 -5.27 13.08
N PHE A 157 38.44 -6.19 12.70
CA PHE A 157 39.46 -6.76 13.60
C PHE A 157 40.86 -6.15 13.42
N ILE A 158 41.09 -5.46 12.32
CA ILE A 158 42.39 -4.84 11.98
C ILE A 158 42.26 -3.33 12.07
N PRO A 159 43.32 -2.59 12.46
CA PRO A 159 43.31 -1.13 12.42
C PRO A 159 42.86 -0.57 11.06
N SER A 160 42.23 0.60 11.10
CA SER A 160 41.64 1.22 9.92
C SER A 160 42.69 1.58 8.87
N LYS A 161 42.49 1.09 7.64
CA LYS A 161 43.32 1.46 6.49
C LYS A 161 43.22 2.95 6.16
N TRP A 162 42.08 3.58 6.44
CA TRP A 162 41.85 4.99 6.14
C TRP A 162 42.63 5.89 7.12
N GLU A 163 42.68 5.51 8.39
CA GLU A 163 43.52 6.16 9.38
C GLU A 163 45.00 6.03 9.00
N ALA A 164 45.45 4.83 8.64
CA ALA A 164 46.82 4.62 8.17
C ALA A 164 47.17 5.53 6.98
N LYS A 165 46.25 5.67 6.01
CA LYS A 165 46.40 6.59 4.86
C LYS A 165 46.46 8.05 5.31
N ARG A 166 45.62 8.46 6.27
CA ARG A 166 45.59 9.83 6.79
C ARG A 166 46.85 10.17 7.57
N VAL A 167 47.33 9.26 8.42
CA VAL A 167 48.60 9.39 9.13
C VAL A 167 49.76 9.48 8.15
N ALA A 168 49.81 8.60 7.14
CA ALA A 168 50.85 8.66 6.10
C ALA A 168 50.83 10.00 5.34
N TYR A 169 49.65 10.54 5.04
CA TYR A 169 49.51 11.86 4.43
C TYR A 169 50.05 12.97 5.34
N LEU A 170 49.65 12.99 6.62
CA LEU A 170 50.13 13.98 7.59
C LEU A 170 51.64 13.91 7.77
N VAL A 171 52.20 12.72 7.92
CA VAL A 171 53.65 12.50 7.98
C VAL A 171 54.35 13.05 6.74
N ARG A 172 53.78 12.84 5.55
CA ARG A 172 54.34 13.34 4.29
C ARG A 172 54.25 14.88 4.21
N ALA A 173 53.17 15.47 4.69
CA ALA A 173 52.99 16.93 4.75
C ALA A 173 53.97 17.58 5.74
N ILE A 174 54.20 16.95 6.90
CA ILE A 174 55.21 17.38 7.88
C ILE A 174 56.62 17.28 7.28
N LYS A 175 56.96 16.16 6.62
CA LYS A 175 58.26 15.99 5.95
C LYS A 175 58.50 17.03 4.84
N LYS A 176 57.45 17.42 4.12
CA LYS A 176 57.49 18.49 3.11
C LYS A 176 57.49 19.91 3.71
N GLY A 177 57.34 20.05 5.02
CA GLY A 177 57.29 21.35 5.71
C GLY A 177 55.99 22.12 5.55
N TRP A 178 54.92 21.50 5.03
CA TRP A 178 53.61 22.15 4.86
C TRP A 178 52.84 22.29 6.18
N ILE A 179 53.09 21.35 7.10
CA ILE A 179 52.47 21.33 8.43
C ILE A 179 53.60 21.28 9.45
N ASN A 180 53.62 22.23 10.38
CA ASN A 180 54.59 22.23 11.45
C ASN A 180 53.95 21.63 12.71
N PRO A 181 54.43 20.49 13.24
CA PRO A 181 53.80 19.80 14.37
C PRO A 181 53.94 20.57 15.68
N LYS A 182 54.97 21.41 15.80
CA LYS A 182 55.14 22.34 16.91
C LYS A 182 54.38 23.62 16.58
N ASN A 183 53.07 23.60 16.75
CA ASN A 183 52.27 24.82 16.66
C ASN A 183 52.45 25.60 17.97
N GLN A 184 53.59 26.27 18.12
CA GLN A 184 53.73 27.23 19.20
C GLN A 184 52.72 28.36 18.93
N PRO A 185 51.87 28.73 19.90
CA PRO A 185 50.99 29.88 19.72
C PRO A 185 51.88 31.06 19.36
N LYS A 186 51.66 31.65 18.17
CA LYS A 186 52.36 32.87 17.80
C LYS A 186 51.94 33.93 18.81
N GLU A 187 52.85 34.30 19.72
CA GLU A 187 52.66 35.46 20.58
C GLU A 187 52.52 36.67 19.66
N LYS A 188 51.27 37.10 19.44
CA LYS A 188 51.01 38.35 18.73
C LYS A 188 51.50 39.45 19.67
N PRO A 189 52.36 40.36 19.22
CA PRO A 189 52.68 41.53 20.03
C PRO A 189 51.37 42.25 20.36
N GLN A 190 51.15 42.55 21.65
CA GLN A 190 49.91 43.22 22.09
C GLN A 190 49.79 44.63 21.52
N PHE A 191 50.93 45.25 21.19
CA PHE A 191 51.01 46.60 20.64
C PHE A 191 51.68 46.55 19.27
N TYR A 192 51.02 47.16 18.28
CA TYR A 192 51.60 47.43 16.97
C TYR A 192 51.94 48.92 16.92
N ASP A 193 53.13 49.25 16.43
CA ASP A 193 53.50 50.64 16.19
C ASP A 193 52.75 51.17 14.96
N ILE A 194 51.73 51.98 15.22
CA ILE A 194 50.92 52.69 14.21
C ILE A 194 51.61 53.96 13.68
N TRP A 195 52.75 54.35 14.24
CA TRP A 195 53.48 55.58 13.90
C TRP A 195 54.73 55.34 13.06
N SER A 196 55.11 54.08 12.85
CA SER A 196 56.12 53.70 11.87
C SER A 196 55.66 54.14 10.47
N ASN A 197 56.37 55.13 9.91
CA ASN A 197 55.98 55.89 8.73
C ASN A 197 56.16 55.10 7.41
N ASP A 198 55.53 53.94 7.31
CA ASP A 198 55.44 53.13 6.09
C ASP A 198 53.95 52.88 5.76
N ALA A 199 53.20 53.98 5.71
CA ALA A 199 51.89 54.03 5.08
C ALA A 199 52.08 54.35 3.60
N SER A 200 52.11 53.29 2.80
CA SER A 200 51.98 53.35 1.35
C SER A 200 50.71 54.15 0.97
N GLU A 201 50.95 55.35 0.47
CA GLU A 201 50.07 56.21 -0.34
C GLU A 201 48.62 56.42 0.14
N HIS A 202 48.44 57.15 1.23
CA HIS A 202 47.19 57.90 1.40
C HIS A 202 47.21 59.16 0.51
N LYS A 203 46.48 59.08 -0.62
CA LYS A 203 46.22 60.23 -1.50
C LYS A 203 45.64 61.39 -0.70
N LYS A 204 46.35 62.51 -0.64
CA LYS A 204 45.89 63.73 0.04
C LYS A 204 44.76 64.38 -0.77
N ASN A 205 43.60 64.54 -0.14
CA ASN A 205 42.47 65.30 -0.69
C ASN A 205 42.76 66.81 -0.58
N PRO A 206 42.53 67.63 -1.62
CA PRO A 206 43.07 68.99 -1.72
C PRO A 206 42.19 70.06 -1.06
N HIS A 207 41.55 69.79 0.07
CA HIS A 207 40.71 70.80 0.72
C HIS A 207 40.88 70.83 2.24
N ALA A 208 41.73 71.75 2.70
CA ALA A 208 41.70 72.27 4.06
C ALA A 208 41.96 73.79 3.97
N PRO A 209 41.10 74.64 4.56
CA PRO A 209 41.29 76.09 4.55
C PRO A 209 42.38 76.52 5.56
N HIS A 210 42.96 77.69 5.28
CA HIS A 210 44.09 78.33 5.96
C HIS A 210 43.92 78.57 7.46
#